data_AF-A0A385D890-F1
#
_entry.id   AF-A0A385D890-F1
#
_cell.length_a   1.000
_cell.length_b   1.000
_cell.length_c   1.000
_cell.angle_alpha   90.00
_cell.angle_beta   90.00
_cell.angle_gamma   90.00
#
_symmetry.space_group_name_H-M   'P 1'
#
loop_
_entity.id
_entity.type
_entity.pdbx_description
1 polymer ?
#
loop_
_entity_poly.entity_id
_entity_poly.type
_entity_poly.pdbx_seq_one_letter_code
_entity_poly.pdbx_strand_id
1 'polypeptide(L)'
;MPLLSVDELSITFTGRGRRDVRAVDGVSFDVDQGQVVGLVGESGCGKSVTSLALMGLLPKKGVKLGGRAEYDGKDLLTLSPNAMRDMRGKHLAMIFQDPLSSLNPVIPVGLQVTEILERHRGMKGAAARKEAADLLDRVGIPDPTRRLKEYPHQLSGGMRQRALIAMAVACAPRMLIADEPTTALDVTIQAQILELLKELVDQQGTALLMITHDLGVVAGLCDQVNVLYAGKAVESAGRRELFAQPTHPYAHGLLGSIPRLDAPRGEPLRPIRGSINDRIDWADGCAFAPRCDHYTLECLSGTPQLTEPVGAGHGVRCVNPVLTGVEVKTLGVPAEQAVDAAVATAPDEPAAEADEPKIPAQAEPEADGKAEPADGDAAPEAKPEAEKKKDAS
;
A
#
# COMPACT_ATOMS: atom_id res chain seq x y z
N MET A 1 -19.25 11.75 -15.10
CA MET A 1 -18.67 12.51 -13.98
C MET A 1 -18.00 11.48 -13.09
N PRO A 2 -16.76 11.73 -12.67
CA PRO A 2 -16.01 10.79 -11.83
C PRO A 2 -16.67 10.61 -10.47
N LEU A 3 -16.48 9.43 -9.86
CA LEU A 3 -16.95 9.14 -8.51
C LEU A 3 -16.12 9.89 -7.47
N LEU A 4 -14.80 9.90 -7.66
CA LEU A 4 -13.85 10.72 -6.92
C LEU A 4 -13.07 11.58 -7.91
N SER A 5 -12.98 12.88 -7.65
CA SER A 5 -12.07 13.79 -8.34
C SER A 5 -11.15 14.44 -7.33
N VAL A 6 -9.84 14.31 -7.54
CA VAL A 6 -8.80 14.95 -6.75
C VAL A 6 -8.14 16.02 -7.62
N ASP A 7 -8.14 17.27 -7.14
CA ASP A 7 -7.65 18.42 -7.88
C ASP A 7 -6.62 19.20 -7.04
N GLU A 8 -5.40 19.26 -7.55
CA GLU A 8 -4.25 20.00 -6.99
C GLU A 8 -4.04 19.73 -5.48
N LEU A 9 -4.24 18.48 -5.05
CA LEU A 9 -4.10 18.08 -3.66
C LEU A 9 -2.68 18.39 -3.18
N SER A 10 -2.58 19.13 -2.07
CA SER A 10 -1.31 19.42 -1.42
C SER A 10 -1.39 19.16 0.08
N ILE A 11 -0.32 18.57 0.62
CA ILE A 11 -0.24 18.15 2.01
C ILE A 11 1.13 18.55 2.54
N THR A 12 1.13 19.49 3.49
CA THR A 12 2.34 19.99 4.13
C THR A 12 2.32 19.71 5.62
N PHE A 13 3.32 18.98 6.12
CA PHE A 13 3.54 18.78 7.54
C PHE A 13 4.37 19.94 8.09
N THR A 14 3.85 20.60 9.13
CA THR A 14 4.48 21.75 9.78
C THR A 14 4.90 21.40 11.20
N GLY A 15 6.14 21.68 11.57
CA GLY A 15 6.69 21.39 12.89
C GLY A 15 7.28 22.62 13.55
N ARG A 16 7.12 22.78 14.87
CA ARG A 16 7.83 23.84 15.61
C ARG A 16 9.33 23.57 15.56
N GLY A 17 10.11 24.52 15.03
CA GLY A 17 11.57 24.42 14.93
C GLY A 17 12.08 23.42 13.89
N ARG A 18 11.22 22.92 12.98
CA ARG A 18 11.60 22.06 11.85
C ARG A 18 11.14 22.70 10.55
N ARG A 19 11.85 22.42 9.45
CA ARG A 19 11.42 22.84 8.11
C ARG A 19 10.09 22.16 7.76
N ASP A 20 9.18 22.91 7.17
CA ASP A 20 7.93 22.36 6.64
C ASP A 20 8.25 21.31 5.57
N VAL A 21 7.57 20.16 5.63
CA VAL A 21 7.75 19.06 4.68
C VAL A 21 6.49 18.96 3.83
N ARG A 22 6.60 19.32 2.56
CA ARG A 22 5.53 19.11 1.58
C ARG A 22 5.59 17.66 1.09
N ALA A 23 4.68 16.83 1.59
CA ALA A 23 4.61 15.40 1.27
C ALA A 23 3.85 15.13 -0.03
N VAL A 24 2.88 15.98 -0.36
CA VAL A 24 2.10 15.95 -1.61
C VAL A 24 1.97 17.39 -2.11
N ASP A 25 2.12 17.62 -3.41
CA ASP A 25 2.29 18.93 -4.02
C ASP A 25 1.59 19.04 -5.39
N GLY A 26 0.27 19.20 -5.40
CA GLY A 26 -0.49 19.38 -6.65
C GLY A 26 -0.69 18.05 -7.38
N VAL A 27 -1.14 17.03 -6.65
CA VAL A 27 -1.55 15.74 -7.24
C VAL A 27 -3.02 15.85 -7.66
N SER A 28 -3.29 15.54 -8.92
CA SER A 28 -4.63 15.51 -9.49
C SER A 28 -4.87 14.17 -10.18
N PHE A 29 -6.05 13.58 -9.98
CA PHE A 29 -6.51 12.38 -10.68
C PHE A 29 -8.00 12.18 -10.44
N ASP A 30 -8.64 11.48 -11.38
CA ASP A 30 -10.04 11.09 -11.28
C ASP A 30 -10.16 9.56 -11.12
N VAL A 31 -11.24 9.13 -10.47
CA VAL A 31 -11.62 7.72 -10.34
C VAL A 31 -13.10 7.60 -10.70
N ASP A 32 -13.39 6.91 -11.79
CA ASP A 32 -14.74 6.58 -12.22
C ASP A 32 -15.32 5.39 -11.42
N GLN A 33 -16.64 5.25 -11.44
CA GLN A 33 -17.30 4.11 -10.80
C GLN A 33 -16.89 2.80 -11.49
N GLY A 34 -16.49 1.80 -10.70
CA GLY A 34 -16.01 0.51 -11.21
C GLY A 34 -14.61 0.56 -11.85
N GLN A 35 -13.93 1.70 -11.81
CA GLN A 35 -12.57 1.85 -12.33
C GLN A 35 -11.54 1.49 -11.25
N VAL A 36 -10.43 0.90 -11.67
CA VAL A 36 -9.24 0.74 -10.83
C VAL A 36 -8.17 1.75 -11.22
N VAL A 37 -7.80 2.62 -10.27
CA VAL A 37 -6.75 3.64 -10.45
C VAL A 37 -5.58 3.33 -9.54
N GLY A 38 -4.38 3.27 -10.12
CA GLY A 38 -3.13 3.05 -9.42
C GLY A 38 -2.44 4.35 -9.01
N LEU A 39 -1.97 4.44 -7.77
CA LEU A 39 -0.97 5.40 -7.31
C LEU A 39 0.31 4.64 -7.00
N VAL A 40 1.36 4.88 -7.79
CA VAL A 40 2.61 4.10 -7.73
C VAL A 40 3.83 4.98 -7.53
N GLY A 41 4.91 4.43 -6.98
CA GLY A 41 6.17 5.14 -6.76
C GLY A 41 6.95 4.59 -5.57
N GLU A 42 8.15 5.10 -5.35
CA GLU A 42 9.04 4.71 -4.25
C GLU A 42 8.43 5.05 -2.88
N SER A 43 8.92 4.40 -1.82
CA SER A 43 8.49 4.73 -0.45
C SER A 43 8.77 6.20 -0.13
N GLY A 44 7.82 6.86 0.54
CA GLY A 44 7.94 8.28 0.90
C GLY A 44 7.58 9.29 -0.20
N CYS A 45 7.07 8.87 -1.36
CA CYS A 45 6.67 9.81 -2.43
C CYS A 45 5.27 10.43 -2.25
N GLY A 46 4.53 10.11 -1.19
CA GLY A 46 3.25 10.74 -0.83
C GLY A 46 1.98 9.90 -1.03
N LYS A 47 2.10 8.64 -1.49
CA LYS A 47 0.95 7.74 -1.77
C LYS A 47 0.05 7.51 -0.54
N SER A 48 0.61 6.98 0.55
CA SER A 48 -0.17 6.69 1.77
C SER A 48 -0.64 7.95 2.50
N VAL A 49 0.08 9.07 2.35
CA VAL A 49 -0.38 10.36 2.89
C VAL A 49 -1.61 10.86 2.10
N THR A 50 -1.66 10.58 0.80
CA THR A 50 -2.82 10.88 -0.07
C THR A 50 -4.05 10.10 0.38
N SER A 51 -3.96 8.77 0.57
CA SER A 51 -5.09 7.96 1.08
C SER A 51 -5.58 8.44 2.44
N LEU A 52 -4.68 8.72 3.37
CA LEU A 52 -5.02 9.21 4.71
C LEU A 52 -5.72 10.59 4.66
N ALA A 53 -5.35 11.46 3.73
CA ALA A 53 -6.03 12.75 3.53
C ALA A 53 -7.46 12.56 3.04
N LEU A 54 -7.65 11.73 2.01
CA LEU A 54 -8.98 11.41 1.45
C LEU A 54 -9.91 10.81 2.52
N MET A 55 -9.37 10.01 3.43
CA MET A 55 -10.12 9.39 4.53
C MET A 55 -10.29 10.28 5.77
N GLY A 56 -9.73 11.51 5.77
CA GLY A 56 -9.77 12.41 6.92
C GLY A 56 -9.03 11.87 8.15
N LEU A 57 -7.97 11.07 7.95
CA LEU A 57 -7.20 10.39 9.00
C LEU A 57 -5.90 11.10 9.37
N LEU A 58 -5.54 12.19 8.67
CA LEU A 58 -4.37 12.98 9.02
C LEU A 58 -4.56 13.73 10.35
N PRO A 59 -3.47 13.98 11.12
CA PRO A 59 -3.54 14.76 12.34
C PRO A 59 -4.12 16.16 12.12
N LYS A 60 -5.00 16.62 13.01
CA LYS A 60 -5.62 17.95 12.93
C LYS A 60 -4.64 19.11 13.13
N LYS A 61 -3.51 18.85 13.80
CA LYS A 61 -2.47 19.85 14.11
C LYS A 61 -1.20 19.47 13.39
N GLY A 62 -0.48 20.47 12.89
CA GLY A 62 0.78 20.25 12.20
C GLY A 62 0.63 19.76 10.76
N VAL A 63 -0.57 19.85 10.17
CA VAL A 63 -0.84 19.50 8.78
C VAL A 63 -1.62 20.64 8.14
N LYS A 64 -1.19 21.07 6.96
CA LYS A 64 -1.91 21.99 6.08
C LYS A 64 -2.33 21.23 4.82
N LEU A 65 -3.62 21.25 4.53
CA LEU A 65 -4.21 20.69 3.32
C LEU A 65 -4.53 21.82 2.34
N GLY A 66 -4.35 21.58 1.05
CA GLY A 66 -4.79 22.44 -0.04
C GLY A 66 -5.28 21.59 -1.22
N GLY A 67 -5.85 22.25 -2.23
CA GLY A 67 -6.55 21.58 -3.32
C GLY A 67 -7.97 21.17 -2.93
N ARG A 68 -8.55 20.22 -3.66
CA ARG A 68 -9.91 19.73 -3.48
C ARG A 68 -9.97 18.22 -3.70
N ALA A 69 -10.82 17.51 -2.95
CA ALA A 69 -11.10 16.10 -3.20
C ALA A 69 -12.61 15.84 -3.13
N GLU A 70 -13.28 15.81 -4.27
CA GLU A 70 -14.73 15.64 -4.36
C GLU A 70 -15.12 14.19 -4.56
N TYR A 71 -15.90 13.64 -3.64
CA TYR A 71 -16.57 12.36 -3.80
C TYR A 71 -18.08 12.58 -3.96
N ASP A 72 -18.64 12.18 -5.10
CA ASP A 72 -20.09 12.28 -5.39
C ASP A 72 -20.66 13.68 -5.07
N GLY A 73 -19.92 14.73 -5.46
CA GLY A 73 -20.24 16.13 -5.23
C GLY A 73 -19.96 16.67 -3.81
N LYS A 74 -19.35 15.89 -2.92
CA LYS A 74 -18.97 16.30 -1.56
C LYS A 74 -17.46 16.40 -1.44
N ASP A 75 -16.96 17.58 -1.09
CA ASP A 75 -15.54 17.78 -0.82
C ASP A 75 -15.12 17.14 0.51
N LEU A 76 -14.35 16.05 0.42
CA LEU A 76 -13.87 15.25 1.54
C LEU A 76 -12.93 16.01 2.46
N LEU A 77 -12.15 16.96 1.94
CA LEU A 77 -11.13 17.69 2.72
C LEU A 77 -11.74 18.66 3.73
N THR A 78 -12.98 19.12 3.47
CA THR A 78 -13.68 20.12 4.27
C THR A 78 -14.85 19.55 5.07
N LEU A 79 -15.13 18.24 4.97
CA LEU A 79 -16.20 17.60 5.74
C LEU A 79 -15.99 17.75 7.25
N SER A 80 -17.09 18.00 7.96
CA SER A 80 -17.09 17.92 9.41
C SER A 80 -16.75 16.50 9.88
N PRO A 81 -16.19 16.31 11.08
CA PRO A 81 -15.89 14.98 11.62
C PRO A 81 -17.11 14.05 11.68
N ASN A 82 -18.32 14.60 11.84
CA ASN A 82 -19.57 13.82 11.83
C ASN A 82 -19.92 13.35 10.42
N ALA A 83 -19.89 14.25 9.44
CA ALA A 83 -20.15 13.90 8.05
C ALA A 83 -19.12 12.86 7.54
N MET A 84 -17.83 13.05 7.83
CA MET A 84 -16.78 12.08 7.47
C MET A 84 -16.99 10.73 8.17
N ARG A 85 -17.56 10.70 9.38
CA ARG A 85 -17.93 9.45 10.06
C ARG A 85 -19.04 8.69 9.33
N ASP A 86 -19.98 9.38 8.71
CA ASP A 86 -21.09 8.77 7.96
C ASP A 86 -20.67 8.32 6.55
N MET A 87 -19.68 9.01 5.96
CA MET A 87 -19.07 8.60 4.70
C MET A 87 -18.28 7.29 4.82
N ARG A 88 -17.49 7.15 5.90
CA ARG A 88 -16.66 5.97 6.13
C ARG A 88 -17.49 4.72 6.40
N GLY A 89 -17.03 3.59 5.88
CA GLY A 89 -17.71 2.29 5.92
C GLY A 89 -18.75 2.14 4.82
N LYS A 90 -19.77 3.01 4.79
CA LYS A 90 -20.88 2.89 3.84
C LYS A 90 -20.57 3.35 2.41
N HIS A 91 -19.84 4.45 2.26
CA HIS A 91 -19.55 5.06 0.95
C HIS A 91 -18.08 4.88 0.56
N LEU A 92 -17.19 5.05 1.54
CA LEU A 92 -15.74 4.97 1.43
C LEU A 92 -15.21 3.96 2.44
N ALA A 93 -14.42 3.00 1.99
CA ALA A 93 -13.68 2.10 2.87
C ALA A 93 -12.19 2.09 2.54
N MET A 94 -11.38 1.68 3.50
CA MET A 94 -9.93 1.59 3.34
C MET A 94 -9.42 0.26 3.85
N ILE A 95 -8.51 -0.35 3.09
CA ILE A 95 -7.64 -1.45 3.51
C ILE A 95 -6.28 -0.83 3.82
N PHE A 96 -5.85 -0.95 5.07
CA PHE A 96 -4.59 -0.41 5.55
C PHE A 96 -3.43 -1.37 5.26
N GLN A 97 -2.21 -0.81 5.26
CA GLN A 97 -0.97 -1.51 4.91
C GLN A 97 -0.58 -2.66 5.85
N ASP A 98 -0.80 -2.51 7.17
CA ASP A 98 -0.44 -3.53 8.15
C ASP A 98 -1.67 -4.06 8.91
N PRO A 99 -1.95 -5.37 8.82
CA PRO A 99 -3.09 -5.94 9.52
C PRO A 99 -3.04 -5.88 11.04
N LEU A 100 -1.85 -5.98 11.63
CA LEU A 100 -1.70 -6.05 13.09
C LEU A 100 -1.97 -4.71 13.75
N SER A 101 -1.54 -3.61 13.12
CA SER A 101 -1.87 -2.27 13.60
C SER A 101 -3.33 -1.87 13.34
N SER A 102 -4.01 -2.56 12.42
CA SER A 102 -5.38 -2.24 12.02
C SER A 102 -6.46 -3.01 12.79
N LEU A 103 -6.17 -4.27 13.17
CA LEU A 103 -7.06 -5.08 14.01
C LEU A 103 -6.76 -4.83 15.49
N ASN A 104 -7.80 -4.69 16.31
CA ASN A 104 -7.62 -4.62 17.76
C ASN A 104 -7.23 -6.01 18.31
N PRO A 105 -6.01 -6.20 18.85
CA PRO A 105 -5.50 -7.53 19.20
C PRO A 105 -6.18 -8.15 20.44
N VAL A 106 -6.87 -7.35 21.25
CA VAL A 106 -7.54 -7.78 22.48
C VAL A 106 -9.06 -7.97 22.30
N ILE A 107 -9.55 -7.88 21.07
CA ILE A 107 -10.96 -8.06 20.74
C ILE A 107 -11.13 -9.18 19.69
N PRO A 108 -12.11 -10.10 19.83
CA PRO A 108 -12.38 -11.11 18.82
C PRO A 108 -12.71 -10.49 17.46
N VAL A 109 -12.28 -11.15 16.39
CA VAL A 109 -12.51 -10.70 15.00
C VAL A 109 -13.99 -10.51 14.72
N GLY A 110 -14.83 -11.41 15.21
CA GLY A 110 -16.27 -11.32 15.01
C GLY A 110 -16.88 -10.05 15.58
N LEU A 111 -16.40 -9.56 16.74
CA LEU A 111 -16.92 -8.33 17.33
C LEU A 111 -16.59 -7.11 16.45
N GLN A 112 -15.37 -7.05 15.94
CA GLN A 112 -14.89 -5.98 15.07
C GLN A 112 -15.65 -5.92 13.74
N VAL A 113 -15.99 -7.09 13.16
CA VAL A 113 -16.83 -7.17 11.96
C VAL A 113 -18.28 -6.77 12.26
N THR A 114 -18.86 -7.27 13.36
CA THR A 114 -20.26 -6.96 13.71
C THR A 114 -20.47 -5.51 14.08
N GLU A 115 -19.47 -4.82 14.65
CA GLU A 115 -19.57 -3.39 14.99
C GLU A 115 -19.89 -2.54 13.76
N ILE A 116 -19.28 -2.86 12.62
CA ILE A 116 -19.51 -2.15 11.36
C ILE A 116 -20.94 -2.39 10.87
N LEU A 117 -21.42 -3.63 10.93
CA LEU A 117 -22.78 -4.02 10.54
C LEU A 117 -23.84 -3.36 11.45
N GLU A 118 -23.59 -3.33 12.76
CA GLU A 118 -24.47 -2.71 13.74
C GLU A 118 -24.59 -1.20 13.49
N ARG A 119 -23.45 -0.54 13.27
CA ARG A 119 -23.40 0.91 13.09
C ARG A 119 -24.01 1.36 11.76
N HIS A 120 -23.70 0.68 10.66
CA HIS A 120 -24.00 1.18 9.31
C HIS A 120 -25.19 0.49 8.64
N ARG A 121 -25.55 -0.72 9.07
CA ARG A 121 -26.67 -1.50 8.53
C ARG A 121 -27.78 -1.77 9.56
N GLY A 122 -27.57 -1.40 10.83
CA GLY A 122 -28.56 -1.60 11.91
C GLY A 122 -28.81 -3.06 12.28
N MET A 123 -27.98 -3.99 11.77
CA MET A 123 -28.10 -5.42 12.04
C MET A 123 -27.63 -5.72 13.46
N LYS A 124 -28.31 -6.59 14.21
CA LYS A 124 -27.94 -6.88 15.61
C LYS A 124 -27.97 -8.38 15.93
N GLY A 125 -27.25 -8.78 16.97
CA GLY A 125 -27.39 -10.10 17.61
C GLY A 125 -27.03 -11.28 16.70
N ALA A 126 -27.98 -12.20 16.50
CA ALA A 126 -27.75 -13.39 15.67
C ALA A 126 -27.64 -13.06 14.18
N ALA A 127 -28.40 -12.07 13.70
CA ALA A 127 -28.36 -11.65 12.30
C ALA A 127 -27.01 -11.03 11.93
N ALA A 128 -26.47 -10.16 12.78
CA ALA A 128 -25.14 -9.57 12.58
C ALA A 128 -24.04 -10.64 12.61
N ARG A 129 -24.12 -11.62 13.53
CA ARG A 129 -23.15 -12.72 13.62
C ARG A 129 -23.19 -13.63 12.39
N LYS A 130 -24.38 -13.92 11.86
CA LYS A 130 -24.53 -14.70 10.63
C LYS A 130 -23.89 -13.97 9.45
N GLU A 131 -24.25 -12.71 9.25
CA GLU A 131 -23.68 -11.88 8.19
C GLU A 131 -22.16 -11.73 8.32
N ALA A 132 -21.63 -11.60 9.54
CA ALA A 132 -20.20 -11.57 9.78
C ALA A 132 -19.53 -12.90 9.36
N ALA A 133 -20.14 -14.05 9.64
CA ALA A 133 -19.64 -15.33 9.16
C ALA A 133 -19.66 -15.40 7.62
N ASP A 134 -20.77 -14.97 7.00
CA ASP A 134 -20.93 -14.95 5.55
C ASP A 134 -19.89 -14.01 4.89
N LEU A 135 -19.56 -12.88 5.52
CA LEU A 135 -18.49 -11.98 5.06
C LEU A 135 -17.10 -12.61 5.16
N LEU A 136 -16.80 -13.31 6.26
CA LEU A 136 -15.53 -14.05 6.40
C LEU A 136 -15.43 -15.19 5.37
N ASP A 137 -16.54 -15.89 5.10
CA ASP A 137 -16.61 -16.95 4.09
C ASP A 137 -16.33 -16.40 2.68
N ARG A 138 -16.97 -15.27 2.33
CA ARG A 138 -16.78 -14.59 1.04
C ARG A 138 -15.34 -14.18 0.76
N VAL A 139 -14.59 -13.81 1.80
CA VAL A 139 -13.17 -13.49 1.67
C VAL A 139 -12.27 -14.73 1.80
N GLY A 140 -12.83 -15.94 1.78
CA GLY A 140 -12.09 -17.20 1.79
C GLY A 140 -11.46 -17.58 3.13
N ILE A 141 -12.03 -17.14 4.26
CA ILE A 141 -11.59 -17.58 5.58
C ILE A 141 -12.23 -18.93 5.93
N PRO A 142 -11.44 -20.00 6.16
CA PRO A 142 -11.98 -21.31 6.50
C PRO A 142 -12.57 -21.32 7.91
N ASP A 143 -13.65 -22.10 8.08
CA ASP A 143 -14.43 -22.21 9.31
C ASP A 143 -14.88 -20.85 9.89
N PRO A 144 -15.54 -19.99 9.09
CA PRO A 144 -15.81 -18.59 9.46
C PRO A 144 -16.51 -18.46 10.82
N THR A 145 -17.48 -19.34 11.11
CA THR A 145 -18.19 -19.39 12.41
C THR A 145 -17.26 -19.62 13.61
N ARG A 146 -16.22 -20.44 13.44
CA ARG A 146 -15.18 -20.67 14.46
C ARG A 146 -14.29 -19.44 14.58
N ARG A 147 -13.85 -18.88 13.45
CA ARG A 147 -12.94 -17.73 13.37
C ARG A 147 -13.51 -16.44 13.95
N LEU A 148 -14.83 -16.26 13.96
CA LEU A 148 -15.47 -15.12 14.63
C LEU A 148 -15.11 -15.01 16.12
N LYS A 149 -14.82 -16.13 16.78
CA LYS A 149 -14.46 -16.17 18.21
C LYS A 149 -12.96 -16.01 18.45
N GLU A 150 -12.15 -16.06 17.40
CA GLU A 150 -10.71 -15.96 17.50
C GLU A 150 -10.25 -14.50 17.56
N TYR A 151 -9.12 -14.29 18.20
CA TYR A 151 -8.42 -13.01 18.26
C TYR A 151 -7.45 -12.88 17.08
N PRO A 152 -7.06 -11.66 16.67
CA PRO A 152 -6.15 -11.44 15.54
C PRO A 152 -4.84 -12.22 15.62
N HIS A 153 -4.28 -12.39 16.83
CA HIS A 153 -3.02 -13.12 17.03
C HIS A 153 -3.15 -14.65 16.83
N GLN A 154 -4.38 -15.18 16.71
CA GLN A 154 -4.65 -16.59 16.42
C GLN A 154 -4.83 -16.86 14.91
N LEU A 155 -4.78 -15.81 14.08
CA LEU A 155 -4.93 -15.89 12.63
C LEU A 155 -3.56 -15.79 11.91
N SER A 156 -3.44 -16.50 10.78
CA SER A 156 -2.30 -16.31 9.87
C SER A 156 -2.27 -14.88 9.29
N GLY A 157 -1.15 -14.45 8.73
CA GLY A 157 -1.04 -13.13 8.08
C GLY A 157 -2.10 -12.92 7.00
N GLY A 158 -2.27 -13.91 6.10
CA GLY A 158 -3.30 -13.89 5.08
C GLY A 158 -4.73 -13.88 5.63
N MET A 159 -5.01 -14.63 6.71
CA MET A 159 -6.33 -14.60 7.36
C MET A 159 -6.62 -13.24 8.00
N ARG A 160 -5.63 -12.58 8.59
CA ARG A 160 -5.78 -11.22 9.11
C ARG A 160 -6.08 -10.22 8.00
N GLN A 161 -5.37 -10.34 6.87
CA GLN A 161 -5.64 -9.48 5.71
C GLN A 161 -7.05 -9.70 5.16
N ARG A 162 -7.47 -10.96 4.98
CA ARG A 162 -8.83 -11.29 4.56
C ARG A 162 -9.87 -10.75 5.53
N ALA A 163 -9.65 -10.85 6.84
CA ALA A 163 -10.56 -10.30 7.84
C ALA A 163 -10.70 -8.77 7.72
N LEU A 164 -9.62 -8.05 7.44
CA LEU A 164 -9.67 -6.61 7.18
C LEU A 164 -10.40 -6.26 5.89
N ILE A 165 -10.20 -7.05 4.84
CA ILE A 165 -10.97 -6.88 3.59
C ILE A 165 -12.45 -7.11 3.86
N ALA A 166 -12.82 -8.16 4.62
CA ALA A 166 -14.20 -8.42 5.02
C ALA A 166 -14.82 -7.24 5.78
N MET A 167 -14.06 -6.64 6.69
CA MET A 167 -14.48 -5.42 7.40
C MET A 167 -14.67 -4.23 6.44
N ALA A 168 -13.74 -4.01 5.52
CA ALA A 168 -13.81 -2.93 4.55
C ALA A 168 -15.02 -3.07 3.61
N VAL A 169 -15.35 -4.29 3.18
CA VAL A 169 -16.46 -4.55 2.25
C VAL A 169 -17.80 -4.87 2.92
N ALA A 170 -17.86 -4.88 4.25
CA ALA A 170 -19.05 -5.26 5.03
C ALA A 170 -20.32 -4.45 4.67
N CYS A 171 -20.13 -3.22 4.18
CA CYS A 171 -21.21 -2.32 3.78
C CYS A 171 -21.32 -2.10 2.27
N ALA A 172 -20.61 -2.89 1.44
CA ALA A 172 -20.54 -2.72 -0.02
C ALA A 172 -20.27 -1.26 -0.43
N PRO A 173 -19.13 -0.68 -0.03
CA PRO A 173 -18.81 0.71 -0.32
C PRO A 173 -18.68 0.91 -1.84
N ARG A 174 -19.13 2.06 -2.35
CA ARG A 174 -18.93 2.39 -3.78
C ARG A 174 -17.47 2.66 -4.13
N MET A 175 -16.64 2.98 -3.14
CA MET A 175 -15.22 3.21 -3.33
C MET A 175 -14.38 2.56 -2.21
N LEU A 176 -13.33 1.88 -2.63
CA LEU A 176 -12.35 1.22 -1.79
C LEU A 176 -10.97 1.84 -2.05
N ILE A 177 -10.25 2.19 -0.98
CA ILE A 177 -8.85 2.60 -1.04
C ILE A 177 -8.00 1.47 -0.46
N ALA A 178 -7.09 0.91 -1.24
CA ALA A 178 -6.22 -0.17 -0.79
C ALA A 178 -4.77 0.33 -0.73
N ASP A 179 -4.25 0.50 0.47
CA ASP A 179 -2.89 0.99 0.72
C ASP A 179 -1.96 -0.17 0.99
N GLU A 180 -1.21 -0.58 -0.03
CA GLU A 180 -0.29 -1.71 0.03
C GLU A 180 -0.93 -3.00 0.57
N PRO A 181 -2.09 -3.43 0.01
CA PRO A 181 -2.91 -4.50 0.60
C PRO A 181 -2.29 -5.90 0.51
N THR A 182 -1.12 -6.04 -0.10
CA THR A 182 -0.43 -7.33 -0.26
C THR A 182 0.97 -7.30 0.33
N THR A 183 1.38 -6.19 0.98
CA THR A 183 2.69 -6.09 1.61
C THR A 183 2.81 -7.12 2.73
N ALA A 184 4.00 -7.73 2.83
CA ALA A 184 4.34 -8.76 3.83
C ALA A 184 3.52 -10.07 3.76
N LEU A 185 2.89 -10.35 2.61
CA LEU A 185 2.25 -11.65 2.32
C LEU A 185 3.14 -12.48 1.38
N ASP A 186 3.01 -13.80 1.45
CA ASP A 186 3.63 -14.68 0.46
C ASP A 186 2.94 -14.53 -0.92
N VAL A 187 3.65 -14.90 -1.99
CA VAL A 187 3.20 -14.70 -3.38
C VAL A 187 1.85 -15.38 -3.67
N THR A 188 1.60 -16.54 -3.05
CA THR A 188 0.34 -17.28 -3.24
C THR A 188 -0.83 -16.53 -2.59
N ILE A 189 -0.67 -16.09 -1.35
CA ILE A 189 -1.69 -15.29 -0.66
C ILE A 189 -1.89 -13.94 -1.35
N GLN A 190 -0.81 -13.27 -1.79
CA GLN A 190 -0.90 -12.03 -2.56
C GLN A 190 -1.79 -12.20 -3.80
N ALA A 191 -1.56 -13.22 -4.62
CA ALA A 191 -2.37 -13.49 -5.81
C ALA A 191 -3.85 -13.67 -5.46
N GLN A 192 -4.15 -14.42 -4.40
CA GLN A 192 -5.53 -14.64 -3.96
C GLN A 192 -6.20 -13.37 -3.41
N ILE A 193 -5.45 -12.48 -2.76
CA ILE A 193 -5.98 -11.17 -2.30
C ILE A 193 -6.29 -10.27 -3.50
N LEU A 194 -5.41 -10.25 -4.51
CA LEU A 194 -5.64 -9.43 -5.71
C LEU A 194 -6.84 -9.91 -6.52
N GLU A 195 -7.02 -11.23 -6.64
CA GLU A 195 -8.22 -11.80 -7.28
C GLU A 195 -9.48 -11.43 -6.52
N LEU A 196 -9.47 -11.53 -5.18
CA LEU A 196 -10.59 -11.08 -4.35
C LEU A 196 -10.91 -9.59 -4.57
N LEU A 197 -9.90 -8.71 -4.63
CA LEU A 197 -10.12 -7.28 -4.90
C LEU A 197 -10.70 -7.05 -6.29
N LYS A 198 -10.26 -7.81 -7.30
CA LYS A 198 -10.79 -7.76 -8.65
C LYS A 198 -12.25 -8.18 -8.71
N GLU A 199 -12.60 -9.30 -8.08
CA GLU A 199 -14.00 -9.76 -7.98
C GLU A 199 -14.90 -8.73 -7.32
N LEU A 200 -14.42 -8.03 -6.28
CA LEU A 200 -15.15 -6.95 -5.61
C LEU A 200 -15.42 -5.75 -6.53
N VAL A 201 -14.47 -5.40 -7.40
CA VAL A 201 -14.64 -4.34 -8.41
C VAL A 201 -15.65 -4.79 -9.46
N ASP A 202 -15.43 -5.97 -10.07
CA ASP A 202 -16.21 -6.48 -11.20
C ASP A 202 -17.68 -6.78 -10.82
N GLN A 203 -17.92 -7.39 -9.65
CA GLN A 203 -19.26 -7.83 -9.26
C GLN A 203 -20.10 -6.72 -8.61
N GLN A 204 -19.47 -5.79 -7.88
CA GLN A 204 -20.20 -4.77 -7.11
C GLN A 204 -20.11 -3.37 -7.74
N GLY A 205 -19.32 -3.20 -8.80
CA GLY A 205 -19.06 -1.89 -9.42
C GLY A 205 -18.35 -0.93 -8.46
N THR A 206 -17.54 -1.49 -7.55
CA THR A 206 -16.74 -0.74 -6.57
C THR A 206 -15.59 -0.07 -7.29
N ALA A 207 -15.43 1.25 -7.15
CA ALA A 207 -14.21 1.92 -7.60
C ALA A 207 -13.04 1.58 -6.66
N LEU A 208 -11.85 1.35 -7.20
CA LEU A 208 -10.68 0.98 -6.42
C LEU A 208 -9.52 1.97 -6.65
N LEU A 209 -9.09 2.65 -5.59
CA LEU A 209 -7.83 3.37 -5.56
C LEU A 209 -6.75 2.45 -4.98
N MET A 210 -5.89 1.92 -5.83
CA MET A 210 -4.82 0.99 -5.46
C MET A 210 -3.51 1.75 -5.26
N ILE A 211 -2.99 1.74 -4.04
CA ILE A 211 -1.67 2.28 -3.71
C ILE A 211 -0.71 1.12 -3.55
N THR A 212 0.35 1.11 -4.33
CA THR A 212 1.39 0.07 -4.24
C THR A 212 2.71 0.56 -4.79
N HIS A 213 3.79 -0.09 -4.40
CA HIS A 213 5.10 0.04 -5.04
C HIS A 213 5.39 -1.10 -6.03
N ASP A 214 4.53 -2.12 -6.10
CA ASP A 214 4.66 -3.25 -7.00
C ASP A 214 3.97 -2.97 -8.34
N LEU A 215 4.78 -2.73 -9.37
CA LEU A 215 4.30 -2.49 -10.73
C LEU A 215 3.74 -3.76 -11.40
N GLY A 216 4.13 -4.96 -10.97
CA GLY A 216 3.54 -6.20 -11.48
C GLY A 216 2.06 -6.33 -11.11
N VAL A 217 1.70 -5.93 -9.89
CA VAL A 217 0.30 -5.85 -9.44
C VAL A 217 -0.50 -4.84 -10.26
N VAL A 218 0.10 -3.67 -10.50
CA VAL A 218 -0.53 -2.58 -11.27
C VAL A 218 -0.78 -3.01 -12.71
N ALA A 219 0.15 -3.78 -13.31
CA ALA A 219 0.03 -4.34 -14.64
C ALA A 219 -1.13 -5.34 -14.77
N GLY A 220 -1.53 -6.02 -13.69
CA GLY A 220 -2.63 -6.97 -13.69
C GLY A 220 -4.00 -6.33 -13.47
N LEU A 221 -4.07 -5.32 -12.60
CA LEU A 221 -5.32 -4.87 -11.98
C LEU A 221 -5.78 -3.47 -12.37
N CYS A 222 -4.87 -2.52 -12.65
CA CYS A 222 -5.24 -1.11 -12.82
C CYS A 222 -5.67 -0.77 -14.26
N ASP A 223 -6.61 0.16 -14.40
CA ASP A 223 -7.01 0.75 -15.68
C ASP A 223 -6.15 1.98 -16.01
N GLN A 224 -5.98 2.85 -15.02
CA GLN A 224 -5.19 4.08 -15.07
C GLN A 224 -4.11 4.05 -14.00
N VAL A 225 -2.96 4.66 -14.28
CA VAL A 225 -1.81 4.63 -13.37
C VAL A 225 -1.21 6.03 -13.27
N ASN A 226 -1.02 6.50 -12.04
CA ASN A 226 -0.34 7.74 -11.73
C ASN A 226 0.96 7.42 -10.97
N VAL A 227 2.09 7.74 -11.59
CA VAL A 227 3.43 7.58 -11.03
C VAL A 227 3.78 8.83 -10.24
N LEU A 228 3.97 8.67 -8.93
CA LEU A 228 4.33 9.73 -8.00
C LEU A 228 5.83 9.71 -7.70
N TYR A 229 6.44 10.89 -7.77
CA TYR A 229 7.81 11.13 -7.31
C TYR A 229 7.85 12.41 -6.46
N ALA A 230 8.46 12.32 -5.28
CA ALA A 230 8.64 13.46 -4.37
C ALA A 230 7.39 14.35 -4.21
N GLY A 231 6.22 13.73 -4.01
CA GLY A 231 4.96 14.44 -3.78
C GLY A 231 4.21 14.93 -5.03
N LYS A 232 4.73 14.72 -6.25
CA LYS A 232 4.05 15.09 -7.51
C LYS A 232 3.75 13.87 -8.37
N ALA A 233 2.64 13.90 -9.10
CA ALA A 233 2.41 13.00 -10.23
C ALA A 233 3.33 13.41 -11.38
N VAL A 234 4.30 12.56 -11.71
CA VAL A 234 5.29 12.80 -12.77
C VAL A 234 4.90 12.16 -14.10
N GLU A 235 4.05 11.15 -14.06
CA GLU A 235 3.50 10.51 -15.24
C GLU A 235 2.13 9.90 -14.91
N SER A 236 1.16 10.11 -15.78
CA SER A 236 -0.22 9.59 -15.66
C SER A 236 -0.67 9.10 -17.01
N ALA A 237 -1.05 7.83 -17.12
CA ALA A 237 -1.51 7.24 -18.37
C ALA A 237 -2.35 5.98 -18.14
N GLY A 238 -3.03 5.53 -19.19
CA GLY A 238 -3.66 4.22 -19.21
C GLY A 238 -2.61 3.14 -18.99
N ARG A 239 -2.98 2.08 -18.25
CA ARG A 239 -2.05 0.99 -17.90
C ARG A 239 -1.28 0.47 -19.11
N ARG A 240 -1.96 0.18 -20.23
CA ARG A 240 -1.31 -0.40 -21.41
C ARG A 240 -0.27 0.54 -22.02
N GLU A 241 -0.59 1.82 -22.09
CA GLU A 241 0.28 2.86 -22.64
C GLU A 241 1.49 3.10 -21.73
N LEU A 242 1.27 3.24 -20.41
CA LEU A 242 2.36 3.43 -19.45
C LEU A 242 3.39 2.30 -19.51
N PHE A 243 2.93 1.05 -19.59
CA PHE A 243 3.83 -0.10 -19.61
C PHE A 243 4.48 -0.30 -20.98
N ALA A 244 3.81 0.06 -22.08
CA ALA A 244 4.38 -0.05 -23.41
C ALA A 244 5.38 1.08 -23.72
N GLN A 245 5.09 2.30 -23.27
CA GLN A 245 5.87 3.50 -23.59
C GLN A 245 6.00 4.42 -22.37
N PRO A 246 6.67 3.98 -21.29
CA PRO A 246 6.94 4.86 -20.15
C PRO A 246 7.83 6.02 -20.57
N THR A 247 7.37 7.23 -20.30
CA THR A 247 7.93 8.44 -20.92
C THR A 247 8.75 9.26 -19.93
N HIS A 248 8.38 9.31 -18.65
CA HIS A 248 9.19 9.96 -17.64
C HIS A 248 10.41 9.06 -17.31
N PRO A 249 11.65 9.59 -17.28
CA PRO A 249 12.84 8.79 -16.98
C PRO A 249 12.78 8.00 -15.65
N TYR A 250 12.07 8.53 -14.66
CA TYR A 250 11.75 7.81 -13.41
C TYR A 250 10.85 6.59 -13.64
N ALA A 251 9.73 6.72 -14.35
CA ALA A 251 8.82 5.60 -14.62
C ALA A 251 9.50 4.54 -15.49
N HIS A 252 10.27 4.99 -16.47
CA HIS A 252 11.14 4.13 -17.27
C HIS A 252 12.14 3.36 -16.39
N GLY A 253 12.79 4.05 -15.44
CA GLY A 253 13.68 3.43 -14.48
C GLY A 253 12.99 2.43 -13.55
N LEU A 254 11.77 2.73 -13.09
CA LEU A 254 10.98 1.83 -12.24
C LEU A 254 10.66 0.52 -12.98
N LEU A 255 10.17 0.61 -14.22
CA LEU A 255 9.85 -0.55 -15.04
C LEU A 255 11.11 -1.33 -15.43
N GLY A 256 12.20 -0.62 -15.77
CA GLY A 256 13.50 -1.24 -16.08
C GLY A 256 14.17 -1.93 -14.90
N SER A 257 13.77 -1.59 -13.67
CA SER A 257 14.24 -2.23 -12.44
C SER A 257 13.51 -3.56 -12.14
N ILE A 258 12.41 -3.85 -12.85
CA ILE A 258 11.66 -5.10 -12.65
C ILE A 258 12.44 -6.28 -13.26
N PRO A 259 12.73 -7.33 -12.48
CA PRO A 259 13.35 -8.53 -13.01
C PRO A 259 12.53 -9.14 -14.15
N ARG A 260 13.18 -9.36 -15.29
CA ARG A 260 12.59 -10.02 -16.45
C ARG A 260 12.78 -11.54 -16.35
N LEU A 261 11.68 -12.29 -16.40
CA LEU A 261 11.72 -13.76 -16.38
C LEU A 261 12.37 -14.34 -17.65
N ASP A 262 12.33 -13.60 -18.76
CA ASP A 262 12.93 -13.98 -20.05
C ASP A 262 14.38 -13.50 -20.21
N ALA A 263 14.94 -12.80 -19.21
CA ALA A 263 16.33 -12.37 -19.25
C ALA A 263 17.29 -13.53 -18.92
N PRO A 264 18.48 -13.58 -19.55
CA PRO A 264 19.52 -14.54 -19.19
C PRO A 264 19.86 -14.47 -17.70
N ARG A 265 20.03 -15.64 -17.07
CA ARG A 265 20.52 -15.70 -15.69
C ARG A 265 21.87 -14.98 -15.57
N GLY A 266 21.97 -14.08 -14.61
CA GLY A 266 23.19 -13.31 -14.34
C GLY A 266 23.27 -11.95 -15.04
N GLU A 267 22.25 -11.55 -15.81
CA GLU A 267 22.17 -10.17 -16.29
C GLU A 267 22.02 -9.20 -15.09
N PRO A 268 22.84 -8.14 -15.00
CA PRO A 268 22.74 -7.18 -13.90
C PRO A 268 21.39 -6.45 -13.93
N LEU A 269 20.74 -6.37 -12.77
CA LEU A 269 19.59 -5.49 -12.60
C LEU A 269 20.02 -4.03 -12.80
N ARG A 270 19.13 -3.21 -13.37
CA ARG A 270 19.38 -1.79 -13.62
C ARG A 270 18.59 -0.94 -12.61
N PRO A 271 19.10 -0.73 -11.39
CA PRO A 271 18.40 0.08 -10.41
C PRO A 271 18.44 1.56 -10.81
N ILE A 272 17.45 2.31 -10.34
CA ILE A 272 17.50 3.77 -10.33
C ILE A 272 18.63 4.21 -9.40
N ARG A 273 19.52 5.07 -9.89
CA ARG A 273 20.68 5.54 -9.13
C ARG A 273 20.26 6.42 -7.94
N GLY A 274 21.11 6.45 -6.91
CA GLY A 274 20.90 7.28 -5.73
C GLY A 274 19.72 6.84 -4.87
N SER A 275 19.30 7.73 -3.98
CA SER A 275 18.21 7.57 -3.03
C SER A 275 17.09 8.56 -3.30
N ILE A 276 15.85 8.26 -2.86
CA ILE A 276 14.72 9.20 -2.93
C ILE A 276 14.97 10.54 -2.21
N ASN A 277 15.94 10.56 -1.30
CA ASN A 277 16.39 11.78 -0.61
C ASN A 277 17.33 12.64 -1.47
N ASP A 278 17.92 12.08 -2.53
CA ASP A 278 18.76 12.79 -3.50
C ASP A 278 17.87 13.56 -4.49
N ARG A 279 17.22 14.61 -3.98
CA ARG A 279 16.29 15.46 -4.72
C ARG A 279 16.56 16.92 -4.48
N ILE A 280 16.18 17.75 -5.45
CA ILE A 280 16.09 19.21 -5.29
C ILE A 280 14.64 19.60 -4.98
N ASP A 281 14.45 20.80 -4.44
CA ASP A 281 13.10 21.36 -4.25
C ASP A 281 12.47 21.61 -5.63
N TRP A 282 11.18 21.29 -5.80
CA TRP A 282 10.48 21.46 -7.09
C TRP A 282 10.49 22.90 -7.60
N ALA A 283 10.62 23.87 -6.70
CA ALA A 283 10.77 25.29 -7.04
C ALA A 283 12.04 25.58 -7.83
N ASP A 284 13.11 24.80 -7.61
CA ASP A 284 14.41 24.96 -8.25
C ASP A 284 14.55 24.12 -9.54
N GLY A 285 13.65 23.16 -9.77
CA GLY A 285 13.73 22.27 -10.93
C GLY A 285 12.92 20.98 -10.81
N CYS A 286 13.17 20.05 -11.73
CA CYS A 286 12.68 18.68 -11.62
C CYS A 286 13.32 17.99 -10.40
N ALA A 287 12.52 17.57 -9.41
CA ALA A 287 13.05 16.93 -8.21
C ALA A 287 13.82 15.62 -8.51
N PHE A 288 13.56 14.97 -9.66
CA PHE A 288 14.27 13.77 -10.09
C PHE A 288 15.61 14.07 -10.80
N ALA A 289 15.91 15.33 -11.12
CA ALA A 289 17.12 15.72 -11.85
C ALA A 289 18.43 15.11 -11.31
N PRO A 290 18.69 15.05 -9.98
CA PRO A 290 19.94 14.48 -9.45
C PRO A 290 20.14 12.99 -9.74
N ARG A 291 19.06 12.26 -10.04
CA ARG A 291 19.05 10.81 -10.29
C ARG A 291 18.75 10.47 -11.77
N CYS A 292 18.51 11.48 -12.59
CA CYS A 292 17.98 11.32 -13.95
C CYS A 292 19.11 11.11 -14.96
N ASP A 293 19.13 9.94 -15.63
CA ASP A 293 20.07 9.67 -16.71
C ASP A 293 19.76 10.49 -18.00
N HIS A 294 18.61 11.16 -18.05
CA HIS A 294 18.18 12.06 -19.13
C HIS A 294 18.27 13.55 -18.74
N TYR A 295 19.03 13.88 -17.70
CA TYR A 295 19.18 15.25 -17.21
C TYR A 295 19.71 16.22 -18.28
N THR A 296 19.10 17.40 -18.35
CA THR A 296 19.59 18.57 -19.10
C THR A 296 19.56 19.81 -18.20
N LEU A 297 20.23 20.90 -18.57
CA LEU A 297 20.19 22.15 -17.80
C LEU A 297 18.78 22.74 -17.70
N GLU A 298 17.90 22.47 -18.66
CA GLU A 298 16.50 22.90 -18.63
C GLU A 298 15.72 22.28 -17.45
N CYS A 299 16.17 21.13 -16.93
CA CYS A 299 15.59 20.52 -15.73
C CYS A 299 15.71 21.41 -14.49
N LEU A 300 16.58 22.43 -14.49
CA LEU A 300 16.77 23.39 -13.41
C LEU A 300 16.04 24.72 -13.65
N SER A 301 15.11 24.77 -14.59
CA SER A 301 14.34 25.98 -14.93
C SER A 301 12.99 26.05 -14.19
N GLY A 302 12.93 25.49 -12.99
CA GLY A 302 11.70 25.35 -12.20
C GLY A 302 10.95 24.03 -12.47
N THR A 303 9.77 23.89 -11.85
CA THR A 303 8.96 22.67 -11.97
C THR A 303 8.53 22.43 -13.42
N PRO A 304 8.84 21.27 -14.03
CA PRO A 304 8.32 20.92 -15.36
C PRO A 304 6.78 20.93 -15.39
N GLN A 305 6.23 21.52 -16.45
CA GLN A 305 4.80 21.49 -16.69
C GLN A 305 4.35 20.08 -17.07
N LEU A 306 3.09 19.76 -16.76
CA LEU A 306 2.46 18.53 -17.25
C LEU A 306 2.13 18.73 -18.74
N THR A 307 2.65 17.85 -19.58
CA THR A 307 2.47 17.86 -21.04
C THR A 307 2.03 16.47 -21.51
N GLU A 308 1.53 16.35 -22.74
CA GLU A 308 1.07 15.08 -23.30
C GLU A 308 1.88 14.71 -24.56
N PRO A 309 3.17 14.33 -24.42
CA PRO A 309 4.07 14.18 -25.56
C PRO A 309 3.76 12.95 -26.44
N VAL A 310 3.10 11.93 -25.89
CA VAL A 310 2.77 10.67 -26.61
C VAL A 310 1.36 10.71 -27.20
N GLY A 311 0.42 11.36 -26.54
CA GLY A 311 -0.97 11.45 -26.96
C GLY A 311 -1.88 11.90 -25.83
N ALA A 312 -3.13 12.21 -26.17
CA ALA A 312 -4.13 12.67 -25.20
C ALA A 312 -4.34 11.63 -24.09
N GLY A 313 -4.31 12.07 -22.83
CA GLY A 313 -4.44 11.18 -21.66
C GLY A 313 -3.13 10.58 -21.15
N HIS A 314 -1.99 10.83 -21.82
CA HIS A 314 -0.66 10.45 -21.35
C HIS A 314 0.11 11.67 -20.84
N GLY A 315 -0.20 12.10 -19.62
CA GLY A 315 0.43 13.24 -18.98
C GLY A 315 1.83 12.93 -18.45
N VAL A 316 2.80 13.81 -18.70
CA VAL A 316 4.20 13.69 -18.28
C VAL A 316 4.74 15.04 -17.81
N ARG A 317 5.37 15.08 -16.63
CA ARG A 317 6.10 16.25 -16.12
C ARG A 317 7.60 16.12 -16.37
N CYS A 318 8.02 16.30 -17.62
CA CYS A 318 9.43 16.18 -18.00
C CYS A 318 9.78 17.15 -19.12
N VAL A 319 10.97 17.75 -19.06
CA VAL A 319 11.50 18.60 -20.15
C VAL A 319 12.29 17.78 -21.19
N ASN A 320 12.79 16.59 -20.83
CA ASN A 320 13.51 15.69 -21.73
C ASN A 320 12.96 14.25 -21.60
N PRO A 321 11.73 14.01 -22.09
CA PRO A 321 11.07 12.72 -21.97
C PRO A 321 11.76 11.61 -22.80
N VAL A 322 11.59 10.37 -22.36
CA VAL A 322 11.98 9.17 -23.11
C VAL A 322 10.91 8.87 -24.16
N LEU A 323 11.19 9.15 -25.43
CA LEU A 323 10.22 8.95 -26.52
C LEU A 323 10.42 7.64 -27.29
N THR A 324 11.62 7.05 -27.20
CA THR A 324 11.92 5.74 -27.78
C THR A 324 11.52 4.64 -26.79
N GLY A 325 10.50 3.87 -27.11
CA GLY A 325 9.97 2.82 -26.23
C GLY A 325 10.99 1.74 -25.89
N VAL A 326 10.82 1.13 -24.73
CA VAL A 326 11.43 -0.17 -24.38
C VAL A 326 10.44 -1.25 -24.79
N GLU A 327 10.91 -2.35 -25.38
CA GLU A 327 10.12 -3.58 -25.42
C GLU A 327 9.93 -4.11 -24.00
N VAL A 328 8.92 -3.59 -23.31
CA VAL A 328 8.37 -4.20 -22.11
C VAL A 328 7.51 -5.35 -22.60
N LYS A 329 8.12 -6.53 -22.80
CA LYS A 329 7.36 -7.76 -22.95
C LYS A 329 6.59 -7.92 -21.64
N THR A 330 5.29 -7.66 -21.72
CA THR A 330 4.31 -7.77 -20.63
C THR A 330 4.69 -8.94 -19.75
N LEU A 331 4.87 -8.69 -18.44
CA LEU A 331 4.93 -9.74 -17.44
C LEU A 331 3.77 -10.68 -17.74
N GLY A 332 4.07 -11.90 -18.16
CA GLY A 332 3.04 -12.90 -18.45
C GLY A 332 2.27 -13.14 -17.16
N VAL A 333 1.15 -12.46 -16.99
CA VAL A 333 0.17 -12.83 -15.98
C VAL A 333 -0.51 -14.06 -16.56
N PRO A 334 -0.45 -15.24 -15.92
CA PRO A 334 -1.24 -16.37 -16.36
C PRO A 334 -2.70 -16.10 -15.95
N ALA A 335 -3.38 -15.27 -16.73
CA ALA A 335 -4.82 -15.37 -16.83
C ALA A 335 -5.10 -16.58 -17.74
N GLU A 336 -5.80 -17.58 -17.21
CA GLU A 336 -6.25 -18.79 -17.92
C GLU A 336 -5.17 -19.86 -18.15
N GLN A 337 -4.76 -20.58 -17.08
CA GLN A 337 -4.37 -22.01 -17.15
C GLN A 337 -4.05 -22.66 -15.79
N ALA A 338 -4.09 -21.93 -14.67
CA ALA A 338 -3.76 -22.49 -13.35
C ALA A 338 -4.92 -23.21 -12.63
N VAL A 339 -5.95 -23.68 -13.36
CA VAL A 339 -7.12 -24.35 -12.73
C VAL A 339 -7.22 -25.84 -13.05
N ASP A 340 -6.51 -26.36 -14.07
CA ASP A 340 -6.65 -27.79 -14.46
C ASP A 340 -5.45 -28.69 -14.12
N ALA A 341 -4.35 -28.17 -13.57
CA ALA A 341 -3.16 -28.98 -13.25
C ALA A 341 -3.11 -29.53 -11.81
N ALA A 342 -4.08 -29.22 -10.94
CA ALA A 342 -4.06 -29.61 -9.53
C ALA A 342 -5.10 -30.69 -9.14
N VAL A 343 -5.86 -31.24 -10.09
CA VAL A 343 -6.90 -32.26 -9.80
C VAL A 343 -6.63 -33.63 -10.46
N ALA A 344 -5.55 -33.81 -11.21
CA ALA A 344 -5.27 -35.10 -11.85
C ALA A 344 -3.81 -35.53 -11.71
N THR A 345 -3.44 -36.02 -10.52
CA THR A 345 -2.55 -37.19 -10.36
C THR A 345 -2.46 -37.55 -8.87
N ALA A 346 -3.37 -38.40 -8.42
CA ALA A 346 -3.11 -39.29 -7.29
C ALA A 346 -3.14 -40.72 -7.84
N PRO A 347 -2.04 -41.48 -7.82
CA PRO A 347 -2.11 -42.92 -7.89
C PRO A 347 -2.28 -43.49 -6.49
N ASP A 348 -3.28 -44.37 -6.37
CA ASP A 348 -3.50 -45.30 -5.28
C ASP A 348 -2.35 -46.32 -5.12
N GLU A 349 -2.09 -46.68 -3.85
CA GLU A 349 -1.44 -47.92 -3.34
C GLU A 349 0.11 -48.09 -3.35
N PRO A 350 0.71 -48.95 -2.47
CA PRO A 350 0.89 -48.73 -1.03
C PRO A 350 2.38 -48.90 -0.58
N ALA A 351 2.61 -48.71 0.72
CA ALA A 351 3.90 -48.64 1.41
C ALA A 351 4.89 -49.81 1.18
N ALA A 352 6.19 -49.47 1.10
CA ALA A 352 7.32 -50.36 1.37
C ALA A 352 8.52 -49.57 1.94
N GLU A 353 9.18 -50.16 2.95
CA GLU A 353 10.32 -49.67 3.73
C GLU A 353 11.59 -49.40 2.89
N ALA A 354 12.38 -48.38 3.25
CA ALA A 354 13.87 -48.45 3.32
C ALA A 354 14.53 -47.16 3.85
N ASP A 355 15.26 -47.34 4.95
CA ASP A 355 16.59 -46.80 5.34
C ASP A 355 16.87 -45.28 5.45
N GLU A 356 17.12 -44.83 6.68
CA GLU A 356 17.70 -43.53 7.05
C GLU A 356 19.24 -43.54 6.93
N PRO A 357 19.89 -42.50 6.37
CA PRO A 357 21.35 -42.41 6.37
C PRO A 357 21.88 -41.82 7.69
N LYS A 358 22.78 -42.58 8.32
CA LYS A 358 23.58 -42.24 9.52
C LYS A 358 24.51 -41.04 9.27
N ILE A 359 24.48 -40.08 10.20
CA ILE A 359 25.50 -39.01 10.34
C ILE A 359 26.58 -39.49 11.34
N PRO A 360 27.88 -39.44 11.03
CA PRO A 360 28.93 -39.89 11.94
C PRO A 360 29.34 -38.81 12.95
N ALA A 361 29.54 -39.25 14.21
CA ALA A 361 30.05 -38.45 15.32
C ALA A 361 31.59 -38.55 15.45
N GLN A 362 32.26 -37.44 15.72
CA GLN A 362 33.62 -37.34 16.27
C GLN A 362 33.64 -36.09 17.17
N ALA A 363 33.75 -36.20 18.51
CA ALA A 363 34.91 -36.50 19.36
C ALA A 363 35.48 -35.20 19.98
N GLU A 364 35.28 -35.04 21.29
CA GLU A 364 35.90 -34.01 22.14
C GLU A 364 37.39 -34.29 22.36
N PRO A 365 38.16 -33.27 22.78
CA PRO A 365 38.99 -33.49 23.97
C PRO A 365 38.98 -32.35 25.01
N GLU A 366 39.55 -32.73 26.15
CA GLU A 366 39.50 -32.23 27.52
C GLU A 366 40.10 -30.84 27.82
N ALA A 367 39.83 -30.41 29.07
CA ALA A 367 40.09 -29.15 29.74
C ALA A 367 41.57 -28.86 30.07
N ASP A 368 41.92 -27.57 30.21
CA ASP A 368 42.60 -27.05 31.41
C ASP A 368 42.69 -25.50 31.43
N GLY A 369 42.47 -24.91 32.63
CA GLY A 369 43.29 -23.78 33.10
C GLY A 369 42.76 -22.33 33.10
N LYS A 370 42.14 -21.94 34.22
CA LYS A 370 42.29 -20.66 35.00
C LYS A 370 41.94 -19.29 34.38
N ALA A 371 40.98 -18.58 34.99
CA ALA A 371 41.20 -17.41 35.87
C ALA A 371 39.87 -16.78 36.36
N GLU A 372 39.95 -16.14 37.53
CA GLU A 372 38.92 -15.70 38.50
C GLU A 372 37.99 -14.53 38.12
N PRO A 373 36.93 -14.25 38.92
CA PRO A 373 35.79 -13.41 38.57
C PRO A 373 35.90 -11.96 39.09
N ALA A 374 35.06 -11.07 38.56
CA ALA A 374 34.76 -9.78 39.18
C ALA A 374 33.25 -9.65 39.38
N ASP A 375 32.88 -9.68 40.66
CA ASP A 375 31.59 -9.30 41.24
C ASP A 375 31.17 -7.87 40.89
N GLY A 376 29.86 -7.58 41.03
CA GLY A 376 29.45 -6.25 41.49
C GLY A 376 28.11 -5.77 40.96
N ASP A 377 27.06 -6.21 41.64
CA ASP A 377 25.64 -5.93 41.43
C ASP A 377 25.20 -4.50 41.82
N ALA A 378 23.97 -4.19 41.41
CA ALA A 378 22.98 -3.30 42.03
C ALA A 378 22.94 -1.77 41.76
N ALA A 379 21.78 -1.37 41.21
CA ALA A 379 21.08 -0.07 41.36
C ALA A 379 20.68 0.17 42.86
N PRO A 380 20.02 1.26 43.34
CA PRO A 380 19.01 2.10 42.65
C PRO A 380 18.85 3.59 43.09
N GLU A 381 17.93 4.27 42.38
CA GLU A 381 16.95 5.30 42.78
C GLU A 381 17.23 6.55 43.67
N ALA A 382 16.55 7.62 43.22
CA ALA A 382 15.89 8.71 43.96
C ALA A 382 16.71 9.97 44.33
N LYS A 383 16.28 11.15 43.84
CA LYS A 383 15.52 12.18 44.61
C LYS A 383 15.37 13.54 43.86
N PRO A 384 14.50 14.48 44.33
CA PRO A 384 13.52 15.12 43.46
C PRO A 384 13.45 16.66 43.58
N GLU A 385 12.33 17.20 43.08
CA GLU A 385 11.54 18.33 43.58
C GLU A 385 11.87 19.79 43.18
N ALA A 386 10.77 20.41 42.73
CA ALA A 386 10.54 21.84 42.59
C ALA A 386 9.76 22.34 43.82
N GLU A 387 10.01 23.58 44.27
CA GLU A 387 9.15 24.54 44.99
C GLU A 387 10.07 25.76 45.33
N LYS A 388 9.70 27.04 45.40
CA LYS A 388 8.44 27.74 45.63
C LYS A 388 8.57 29.23 45.25
N LYS A 389 7.46 29.78 44.77
CA LYS A 389 6.90 31.15 44.88
C LYS A 389 7.55 32.19 45.84
N LYS A 390 7.54 33.44 45.32
CA LYS A 390 6.94 34.70 45.86
C LYS A 390 7.78 35.74 46.64
N ASP A 391 7.59 36.98 46.16
CA ASP A 391 7.43 38.28 46.84
C ASP A 391 8.61 38.86 47.65
N ALA A 392 9.19 39.97 47.17
CA ALA A 392 9.05 41.32 47.76
C ALA A 392 10.14 42.31 47.28
N SER A 393 9.68 43.55 47.02
CA SER A 393 10.39 44.81 46.71
C SER A 393 10.73 45.10 45.26
#